data_AF-A0A514LDC1-F1
#
_entry.id   AF-A0A514LDC1-F1
#
_cell.length_a   1.000
_cell.length_b   1.000
_cell.length_c   1.000
_cell.angle_alpha   90.00
_cell.angle_beta   90.00
_cell.angle_gamma   90.00
#
_symmetry.space_group_name_H-M   'P 1'
#
loop_
_entity.id
_entity.type
_entity.pdbx_description
1 polymer ?
#
loop_
_entity_poly.entity_id
_entity_poly.type
_entity_poly.pdbx_seq_one_letter_code
_entity_poly.pdbx_strand_id
1 'polypeptide(L)'
;MSITLEISTTNYSDDSFNIKRSLSHMESLTGAYNGYMFSEPTENFGWTFFKIAFKSELQQGIEEKFADMISKYRSSTAEEKFADFMHDYFASKNCQVKIKVVG
;
A
#
# COMPACT_ATOMS: atom_id res chain seq x y z
N MET A 1 -11.55 -4.45 -8.76
CA MET A 1 -11.80 -3.16 -8.09
C MET A 1 -10.44 -2.52 -7.92
N SER A 2 -10.27 -1.23 -8.22
CA SER A 2 -8.99 -0.55 -8.01
C SER A 2 -9.05 0.25 -6.73
N ILE A 3 -8.24 -0.10 -5.74
CA ILE A 3 -8.11 0.67 -4.50
C ILE A 3 -7.02 1.74 -4.64
N THR A 4 -7.25 2.92 -4.04
CA THR A 4 -6.21 3.92 -3.85
C THR A 4 -5.97 4.12 -2.36
N LEU A 5 -4.70 4.15 -1.96
CA LEU A 5 -4.28 4.41 -0.60
C LEU A 5 -3.57 5.75 -0.54
N GLU A 6 -3.99 6.63 0.35
CA GLU A 6 -3.24 7.83 0.71
C GLU A 6 -2.26 7.46 1.82
N ILE A 7 -1.00 7.80 1.60
CA ILE A 7 0.12 7.57 2.50
C ILE A 7 0.55 8.91 3.07
N SER A 8 0.71 8.97 4.39
CA SER A 8 1.26 10.14 5.08
C SER A 8 2.52 9.73 5.84
N THR A 9 3.62 10.46 5.61
CA THR A 9 4.93 10.18 6.21
C THR A 9 5.65 11.47 6.59
N THR A 10 6.56 11.40 7.55
CA THR A 10 7.55 12.45 7.86
C THR A 10 8.92 12.17 7.25
N ASN A 11 9.12 11.02 6.59
CA ASN A 11 10.37 10.60 5.93
C ASN A 11 10.11 10.11 4.49
N TYR A 12 9.67 11.03 3.62
CA TYR A 12 9.27 10.69 2.25
C TYR A 12 10.37 10.01 1.42
N SER A 13 11.63 10.46 1.55
CA SER A 13 12.73 9.92 0.76
C SER A 13 12.90 8.41 1.00
N ASP A 14 13.04 7.99 2.25
CA ASP A 14 13.27 6.59 2.58
C ASP A 14 12.00 5.75 2.40
N ASP A 15 10.85 6.26 2.86
CA ASP A 15 9.59 5.51 2.81
C ASP A 15 9.13 5.30 1.38
N SER A 16 9.21 6.31 0.51
CA SER A 16 8.82 6.15 -0.90
C SER A 16 9.72 5.14 -1.62
N PHE A 17 11.02 5.12 -1.33
CA PHE A 17 11.96 4.14 -1.88
C PHE A 17 11.65 2.73 -1.38
N ASN A 18 11.49 2.55 -0.08
CA ASN A 18 11.21 1.25 0.54
C ASN A 18 9.86 0.70 0.12
N ILE A 19 8.83 1.54 0.02
CA ILE A 19 7.50 1.14 -0.49
C ILE A 19 7.61 0.71 -1.95
N LYS A 20 8.26 1.47 -2.84
CA LYS A 20 8.44 1.07 -4.25
C LYS A 20 9.14 -0.28 -4.36
N ARG A 21 10.24 -0.47 -3.63
CA ARG A 21 10.98 -1.74 -3.60
C ARG A 21 10.10 -2.89 -3.12
N SER A 22 9.29 -2.66 -2.09
CA SER A 22 8.41 -3.67 -1.50
C SER A 22 7.25 -4.02 -2.42
N LEU A 23 6.69 -3.03 -3.12
CA LEU A 23 5.65 -3.25 -4.12
C LEU A 23 6.19 -3.98 -5.35
N SER A 24 7.41 -3.69 -5.81
CA SER A 24 8.05 -4.47 -6.88
C SER A 24 8.29 -5.94 -6.48
N HIS A 25 8.56 -6.21 -5.20
CA HIS A 25 8.57 -7.58 -4.70
C HIS A 25 7.15 -8.19 -4.72
N MET A 26 6.12 -7.45 -4.31
CA MET A 26 4.73 -7.92 -4.41
C MET A 26 4.33 -8.25 -5.86
N GLU A 27 4.68 -7.41 -6.84
CA GLU A 27 4.46 -7.70 -8.26
C GLU A 27 5.13 -9.00 -8.71
N SER A 28 6.35 -9.27 -8.22
CA SER A 28 7.06 -10.52 -8.52
C SER A 28 6.37 -11.75 -7.90
N LEU A 29 5.79 -11.59 -6.69
CA LEU A 29 5.09 -12.65 -5.99
C LEU A 29 3.74 -13.00 -6.61
N THR A 30 3.06 -12.01 -7.21
CA THR A 30 1.73 -12.18 -7.82
C THR A 30 1.78 -12.35 -9.33
N GLY A 31 2.91 -12.01 -9.97
CA GLY A 31 3.01 -11.94 -11.44
C GLY A 31 2.34 -10.71 -12.06
N ALA A 32 1.79 -9.79 -11.24
CA ALA A 32 1.04 -8.63 -11.69
C ALA A 32 1.94 -7.37 -11.80
N TYR A 33 2.79 -7.34 -12.83
CA TYR A 33 3.72 -6.22 -13.07
C TYR A 33 3.05 -4.93 -13.55
N ASN A 34 3.68 -3.79 -13.27
CA ASN A 34 3.14 -2.45 -13.48
C ASN A 34 1.78 -2.26 -12.79
N GLY A 35 1.63 -2.88 -11.62
CA GLY A 35 0.38 -3.04 -10.88
C GLY A 35 0.03 -1.87 -9.97
N TYR A 36 0.88 -0.85 -9.87
CA TYR A 36 0.63 0.33 -9.03
C TYR A 36 1.16 1.62 -9.65
N MET A 37 0.63 2.76 -9.19
CA MET A 37 1.06 4.10 -9.59
C MET A 37 1.12 5.03 -8.38
N PHE A 38 2.20 5.82 -8.29
CA PHE A 38 2.34 6.88 -7.29
C PHE A 38 1.82 8.21 -7.85
N SER A 39 1.14 9.01 -7.02
CA SER A 39 0.91 10.41 -7.32
C SER A 39 2.16 11.25 -7.05
N GLU A 40 2.14 12.50 -7.51
CA GLU A 40 3.05 13.50 -6.99
C GLU A 40 2.81 13.70 -5.48
N PRO A 41 3.88 13.92 -4.70
CA PRO A 41 3.77 14.21 -3.28
C PRO A 41 3.35 15.66 -3.02
N THR A 42 2.58 15.87 -1.96
CA THR A 42 2.26 17.19 -1.41
C THR A 42 2.84 17.30 0.00
N GLU A 43 3.53 18.39 0.28
CA GLU A 43 4.09 18.65 1.62
C GLU A 43 3.23 19.63 2.41
N ASN A 44 3.00 19.34 3.68
CA ASN A 44 2.28 20.20 4.61
C ASN A 44 2.73 19.98 6.06
N PHE A 45 3.20 21.04 6.72
CA PHE A 45 3.63 21.02 8.14
C PHE A 45 4.54 19.84 8.54
N GLY A 46 5.59 19.56 7.75
CA GLY A 46 6.56 18.50 8.04
C GLY A 46 6.07 17.08 7.73
N TRP A 47 4.88 16.95 7.15
CA TRP A 47 4.35 15.71 6.58
C TRP A 47 4.34 15.79 5.06
N THR A 48 4.59 14.65 4.43
CA THR A 48 4.39 14.44 3.01
C THR A 48 3.23 13.47 2.80
N PHE A 49 2.35 13.83 1.88
CA PHE A 49 1.16 13.08 1.51
C PHE A 49 1.28 12.67 0.04
N PHE A 50 1.04 11.40 -0.26
CA PHE A 50 1.00 10.91 -1.64
C PHE A 50 0.06 9.72 -1.74
N LYS A 51 -0.42 9.44 -2.94
CA LYS A 51 -1.35 8.34 -3.20
C LYS A 51 -0.67 7.22 -3.95
N ILE A 52 -1.07 5.99 -3.64
CA ILE A 52 -0.72 4.79 -4.39
C ILE A 52 -2.02 4.20 -4.91
N ALA A 53 -2.21 4.25 -6.23
CA ALA A 53 -3.31 3.58 -6.90
C ALA A 53 -2.87 2.15 -7.27
N PHE A 54 -3.65 1.16 -6.84
CA PHE A 54 -3.43 -0.26 -7.18
C PHE A 54 -4.36 -0.65 -8.33
N LYS A 55 -3.78 -1.28 -9.35
CA LYS A 55 -4.55 -1.92 -10.42
C LYS A 55 -5.21 -3.19 -9.89
N SER A 56 -6.34 -3.55 -10.49
CA SER A 56 -7.15 -4.67 -10.01
C SER A 56 -6.35 -5.98 -9.96
N GLU A 57 -5.47 -6.22 -10.93
CA GLU A 57 -4.67 -7.44 -11.04
C GLU A 57 -3.70 -7.60 -9.87
N LEU A 58 -3.01 -6.52 -9.46
CA LEU A 58 -2.09 -6.56 -8.33
C LEU A 58 -2.85 -6.64 -7.01
N GLN A 59 -3.94 -5.88 -6.86
CA GLN A 59 -4.78 -5.96 -5.66
C GLN A 59 -5.29 -7.39 -5.46
N GLN A 60 -5.93 -7.97 -6.48
CA GLN A 60 -6.48 -9.33 -6.42
C GLN A 60 -5.38 -10.36 -6.19
N GLY A 61 -4.24 -10.23 -6.88
CA GLY A 61 -3.11 -11.14 -6.67
C GLY A 61 -2.58 -11.11 -5.23
N ILE A 62 -2.54 -9.93 -4.59
CA ILE A 62 -2.19 -9.80 -3.17
C ILE A 62 -3.27 -10.42 -2.29
N GLU A 63 -4.54 -10.10 -2.52
CA GLU A 63 -5.68 -10.62 -1.77
C GLU A 63 -5.74 -12.15 -1.80
N GLU A 64 -5.52 -12.76 -2.97
CA GLU A 64 -5.50 -14.21 -3.14
C GLU A 64 -4.27 -14.84 -2.48
N LYS A 65 -3.07 -14.30 -2.75
CA LYS A 65 -1.82 -14.87 -2.25
C LYS A 65 -1.71 -14.79 -0.73
N PHE A 66 -2.30 -13.77 -0.12
CA PHE A 66 -2.23 -13.49 1.31
C PHE A 66 -3.59 -13.59 2.00
N ALA A 67 -4.56 -14.31 1.43
CA ALA A 67 -5.92 -14.44 1.97
C ALA A 67 -5.94 -14.87 3.45
N ASP A 68 -5.08 -15.83 3.83
CA ASP A 68 -4.96 -16.31 5.21
C ASP A 68 -4.44 -15.24 6.18
N MET A 69 -3.66 -14.28 5.70
CA MET A 69 -3.18 -13.15 6.51
C MET A 69 -4.25 -12.05 6.57
N ILE A 70 -4.83 -11.69 5.42
CA ILE A 70 -5.82 -10.61 5.29
C ILE A 70 -7.11 -10.96 6.06
N SER A 71 -7.51 -12.24 6.08
CA SER A 71 -8.70 -12.70 6.81
C SER A 71 -8.62 -12.50 8.33
N LYS A 72 -7.41 -12.33 8.89
CA LYS A 72 -7.18 -12.12 10.34
C LYS A 72 -7.47 -10.69 10.80
N TYR A 73 -7.51 -9.72 9.88
CA TYR A 73 -7.86 -8.35 10.23
C TYR A 73 -9.34 -8.24 10.57
N ARG A 74 -9.64 -7.44 11.61
CA ARG A 74 -10.99 -7.26 12.17
C ARG A 74 -11.80 -6.17 11.48
N SER A 75 -11.18 -5.40 10.59
CA SER A 75 -11.82 -4.30 9.89
C SER A 75 -13.02 -4.74 9.06
N SER A 76 -13.93 -3.82 8.80
CA SER A 76 -15.30 -4.15 8.41
C SER A 76 -15.41 -4.44 6.92
N THR A 77 -14.66 -3.73 6.09
CA THR A 77 -14.68 -3.91 4.62
C THR A 77 -13.43 -4.58 4.09
N ALA A 78 -13.51 -5.12 2.87
CA ALA A 78 -12.37 -5.74 2.20
C ALA A 78 -11.24 -4.71 1.96
N GLU A 79 -11.61 -3.48 1.59
CA GLU A 79 -10.69 -2.37 1.35
C GLU A 79 -9.97 -1.96 2.63
N GLU A 80 -10.67 -1.90 3.77
CA GLU A 80 -10.04 -1.60 5.06
C GLU A 80 -9.07 -2.72 5.47
N LYS A 81 -9.45 -3.99 5.32
CA LYS A 81 -8.54 -5.12 5.60
C LYS A 81 -7.31 -5.11 4.69
N PHE A 82 -7.47 -4.75 3.43
CA PHE A 82 -6.35 -4.59 2.50
C PHE A 82 -5.45 -3.44 2.96
N ALA A 83 -6.01 -2.30 3.35
CA ALA A 83 -5.24 -1.16 3.86
C ALA A 83 -4.46 -1.51 5.15
N ASP A 84 -5.08 -2.23 6.07
CA ASP A 84 -4.42 -2.73 7.29
C ASP A 84 -3.27 -3.68 6.95
N PHE A 85 -3.50 -4.62 6.02
CA PHE A 85 -2.46 -5.49 5.53
C PHE A 85 -1.29 -4.72 4.93
N MET A 86 -1.57 -3.71 4.11
CA MET A 86 -0.54 -2.87 3.50
C MET A 86 0.20 -2.02 4.53
N HIS A 87 -0.49 -1.53 5.56
CA HIS A 87 0.12 -0.82 6.68
C HIS A 87 1.15 -1.70 7.40
N ASP A 88 0.75 -2.90 7.82
CA ASP A 88 1.63 -3.82 8.53
C ASP A 88 2.74 -4.35 7.63
N TYR A 89 2.45 -4.57 6.35
CA TYR A 89 3.45 -4.94 5.36
C TYR A 89 4.50 -3.85 5.23
N PHE A 90 4.13 -2.58 5.06
CA PHE A 90 5.08 -1.47 4.96
C PHE A 90 5.85 -1.24 6.27
N ALA A 91 5.20 -1.39 7.43
CA ALA A 91 5.89 -1.36 8.73
C ALA A 91 6.98 -2.45 8.81
N SER A 92 6.72 -3.66 8.31
CA SER A 92 7.72 -4.74 8.21
C SER A 92 8.89 -4.44 7.28
N LYS A 93 8.81 -3.37 6.50
CA LYS A 93 9.83 -2.89 5.54
C LYS A 93 10.48 -1.58 6.01
N ASN A 94 10.37 -1.28 7.31
CA ASN A 94 10.88 -0.07 7.96
C ASN A 94 10.21 1.23 7.49
N CYS A 95 8.94 1.17 7.06
CA CYS A 95 8.17 2.35 6.73
C CYS A 95 7.20 2.71 7.86
N GLN A 96 7.38 3.88 8.48
CA GLN A 96 6.49 4.38 9.54
C GLN A 96 5.48 5.36 8.95
N VAL A 97 4.47 4.82 8.28
CA VAL A 97 3.49 5.61 7.52
C VAL A 97 2.08 5.46 8.07
N LYS A 98 1.25 6.48 7.86
CA LYS A 98 -0.20 6.36 8.03
C LYS A 98 -0.83 6.03 6.69
N ILE A 99 -1.84 5.18 6.69
CA ILE A 99 -2.59 4.78 5.49
C ILE A 99 -4.06 5.16 5.67
N LYS A 100 -4.65 5.69 4.60
CA LYS A 100 -6.09 5.91 4.48
C LYS A 100 -6.58 5.40 3.14
N VAL A 101 -7.67 4.64 3.13
CA VAL A 101 -8.38 4.28 1.89
C VAL A 101 -8.99 5.55 1.30
N VAL A 102 -8.70 5.83 0.04
CA VAL A 102 -9.27 6.94 -0.72
C VAL A 102 -9.91 6.38 -1.98
N GLY A 103 -11.21 6.66 -2.13
CA GLY A 103 -12.03 6.35 -3.30
C GLY A 103 -12.32 7.62 -4.07
#